data_AF-A0A661ZQG4-F1
#
_entry.id   AF-A0A661ZQG4-F1
#
_cell.length_a   1.000
_cell.length_b   1.000
_cell.length_c   1.000
_cell.angle_alpha   90.00
_cell.angle_beta   90.00
_cell.angle_gamma   90.00
#
_symmetry.space_group_name_H-M   'P 1'
#
loop_
_entity.id
_entity.type
_entity.pdbx_description
1 polymer ?
#
loop_
_entity_poly.entity_id
_entity_poly.type
_entity_poly.pdbx_seq_one_letter_code
_entity_poly.pdbx_strand_id
1 'polypeptide(L)' 'MKLLMVYANSFTYKTTTKTLKEFPEINEKKEIEQALIGFIHAEEKDEENLTKKVTKMIKNLKWAANKNNTKKIVL' A
#
# COMPACT_ATOMS: atom_id res chain seq x y z
N MET A 1 3.19 8.61 9.83
CA MET A 1 2.86 7.66 8.75
C MET A 1 4.19 7.23 8.21
N LYS A 2 4.51 5.96 8.38
CA LYS A 2 5.72 5.36 7.82
C LYS A 2 5.33 4.61 6.56
N LEU A 3 6.23 4.63 5.57
CA LEU A 3 6.02 4.02 4.27
C LEU A 3 7.27 3.21 3.91
N LEU A 4 7.09 1.93 3.67
CA LEU A 4 8.09 1.07 3.02
C LEU A 4 7.63 0.80 1.59
N MET A 5 8.50 1.08 0.63
CA MET A 5 8.23 0.84 -0.80
C MET A 5 9.11 -0.28 -1.32
N VAL A 6 8.52 -1.26 -1.98
CA VAL A 6 9.24 -2.37 -2.63
C VAL A 6 8.74 -2.48 -4.05
N TYR A 7 9.65 -2.40 -5.02
CA TYR A 7 9.32 -2.81 -6.39
C TYR A 7 9.48 -4.32 -6.48
N ALA A 8 8.44 -5.01 -6.94
CA ALA A 8 8.42 -6.48 -7.04
C ALA A 8 8.02 -6.92 -8.45
N ASN A 9 8.72 -7.92 -8.98
CA ASN A 9 8.36 -8.54 -10.25
C ASN A 9 7.06 -9.35 -10.14
N SER A 10 6.83 -10.04 -9.02
CA SER A 10 5.55 -10.63 -8.65
C SER A 10 5.29 -10.39 -7.16
N PHE A 11 4.08 -9.94 -6.85
CA PHE A 11 3.57 -9.82 -5.49
C PHE A 11 2.27 -10.61 -5.38
N THR A 12 2.27 -11.61 -4.50
CA THR A 12 1.12 -12.49 -4.27
C THR A 12 0.72 -12.43 -2.80
N TYR A 13 -0.58 -12.37 -2.53
CA TYR A 13 -1.11 -12.53 -1.18
C TYR A 13 -2.33 -13.46 -1.18
N LYS A 14 -2.58 -14.04 -0.01
CA LYS A 14 -3.79 -14.80 0.30
C LYS A 14 -4.29 -14.31 1.65
N THR A 15 -5.56 -13.91 1.73
CA THR A 15 -6.16 -13.57 3.02
C THR A 15 -6.30 -14.82 3.90
N THR A 16 -6.15 -14.65 5.21
CA THR A 16 -6.12 -15.77 6.16
C THR A 16 -7.10 -15.59 7.31
N THR A 17 -6.79 -14.72 8.26
CA THR A 17 -7.60 -14.52 9.47
C THR A 17 -8.14 -13.11 9.51
N LYS A 18 -9.45 -12.98 9.75
CA LYS A 18 -10.11 -11.69 9.99
C LYS A 18 -9.66 -11.11 11.33
N THR A 19 -9.08 -9.92 11.31
CA THR A 19 -8.55 -9.24 12.51
C THR A 19 -9.43 -8.08 13.00
N LEU A 20 -10.23 -7.47 12.12
CA LEU A 20 -11.12 -6.36 12.45
C LEU A 20 -12.58 -6.83 12.48
N LYS A 21 -13.26 -6.68 13.62
CA LYS A 21 -14.64 -7.18 13.81
C LYS A 21 -15.63 -6.61 12.79
N GLU A 22 -15.54 -5.31 12.54
CA GLU A 22 -16.49 -4.56 11.70
C GLU A 22 -16.19 -4.66 10.19
N PHE A 23 -14.99 -5.13 9.82
CA PHE A 23 -14.62 -5.27 8.42
C PHE A 23 -15.20 -6.58 7.82
N PRO A 24 -15.66 -6.60 6.56
CA PRO A 24 -16.16 -7.83 5.94
C PRO A 24 -15.09 -8.91 5.91
N GLU A 25 -15.51 -10.17 5.99
CA GLU A 25 -14.61 -11.29 5.72
C GLU A 25 -14.33 -11.35 4.23
N ILE A 26 -13.04 -11.35 3.86
CA ILE A 26 -12.60 -11.44 2.47
C ILE A 26 -11.74 -12.69 2.35
N ASN A 27 -12.16 -13.62 1.50
CA ASN A 27 -11.42 -14.83 1.16
C ASN A 27 -10.93 -14.72 -0.29
N GLU A 28 -9.73 -14.20 -0.48
CA GLU A 28 -9.15 -13.99 -1.80
C GLU A 28 -7.68 -14.37 -1.87
N LYS A 29 -7.25 -14.68 -3.09
CA LYS A 29 -5.85 -14.79 -3.49
C LYS A 29 -5.68 -13.94 -4.73
N LYS A 30 -4.69 -13.06 -4.72
CA LYS A 30 -4.34 -12.24 -5.89
C LYS A 30 -2.84 -12.26 -6.12
N GLU A 31 -2.49 -12.20 -7.39
CA GLU A 31 -1.12 -12.02 -7.87
C GLU A 31 -1.07 -10.76 -8.74
N ILE A 32 -0.07 -9.93 -8.50
CA ILE A 32 0.16 -8.69 -9.21
C ILE A 32 1.61 -8.65 -9.66
N GLU A 33 1.81 -8.61 -10.97
CA GLU A 33 3.15 -8.54 -11.56
C GLU A 33 3.59 -7.11 -11.86
N GLN A 34 4.90 -6.87 -11.72
CA GLN A 34 5.61 -5.63 -12.03
C GLN A 34 4.96 -4.41 -11.37
N ALA A 35 4.90 -4.41 -10.05
CA ALA A 35 4.20 -3.39 -9.27
C ALA A 35 5.06 -2.82 -8.15
N LEU A 36 4.78 -1.56 -7.81
CA LEU A 36 5.29 -0.94 -6.60
C LEU A 36 4.35 -1.25 -5.44
N ILE A 37 4.87 -1.89 -4.39
CA ILE A 37 4.12 -2.23 -3.18
C ILE A 37 4.44 -1.19 -2.11
N GLY A 38 3.42 -0.53 -1.58
CA GLY A 38 3.53 0.44 -0.50
C GLY A 38 2.97 -0.13 0.80
N PHE A 39 3.83 -0.57 1.71
CA PHE A 39 3.40 -0.94 3.06
C PHE A 39 3.24 0.32 3.91
N ILE A 40 2.00 0.58 4.34
CA ILE A 40 1.62 1.80 5.06
C ILE A 40 1.45 1.48 6.54
N HIS A 41 2.11 2.26 7.39
CA HIS A 41 1.87 2.28 8.83
C HIS A 41 1.37 3.67 9.22
N ALA A 42 0.07 3.77 9.50
CA ALA A 42 -0.56 4.97 10.04
C ALA A 42 -0.26 5.09 11.55
N GLU A 43 0.12 6.29 11.99
CA GLU A 43 0.39 6.61 13.41
C GLU A 43 -0.67 7.63 13.88
N GLU A 44 -1.00 7.61 15.18
CA GLU A 44 -2.00 8.52 15.79
C GLU A 44 -1.79 10.00 15.41
N LYS A 45 -0.54 10.50 15.53
CA LYS A 45 -0.16 11.87 15.16
C LYS A 45 -0.40 12.25 13.70
N ASP A 46 -0.70 11.30 12.81
CA ASP A 46 -1.02 11.62 11.42
C ASP A 46 -2.40 12.23 11.26
N GLU A 47 -3.32 11.98 12.22
CA GLU A 47 -4.69 12.50 12.18
C GLU A 47 -4.72 14.03 12.14
N GLU A 48 -3.82 14.69 12.88
CA GLU A 48 -3.70 16.15 12.93
C GLU A 48 -3.51 16.80 11.53
N ASN A 49 -2.92 16.07 10.59
CA ASN A 49 -2.56 16.58 9.27
C ASN A 49 -2.79 15.55 8.15
N LEU A 50 -3.84 14.75 8.27
CA LEU A 50 -4.08 13.56 7.45
C LEU A 50 -3.97 13.84 5.94
N THR A 51 -4.68 14.85 5.45
CA THR A 51 -4.70 15.22 4.02
C THR A 51 -3.30 15.51 3.47
N LYS A 52 -2.48 16.25 4.24
CA LYS A 52 -1.11 16.60 3.85
C LYS A 52 -0.21 15.38 3.85
N LYS A 53 -0.35 14.49 4.85
CA LYS A 53 0.41 13.24 4.97
C LYS A 53 0.09 12.29 3.82
N VAL A 54 -1.20 12.06 3.55
CA VAL A 54 -1.68 11.23 2.43
C VAL A 54 -1.20 11.77 1.09
N THR A 55 -1.33 13.09 0.86
CA THR A 55 -0.82 13.73 -0.38
C THR A 55 0.67 13.49 -0.57
N LYS A 56 1.48 13.63 0.49
CA LYS A 56 2.92 13.36 0.45
C LYS A 56 3.22 11.90 0.14
N MET A 57 2.50 10.97 0.78
CA MET A 57 2.64 9.52 0.54
C MET A 57 2.33 9.15 -0.92
N ILE A 58 1.21 9.64 -1.47
CA ILE A 58 0.82 9.39 -2.87
C ILE A 58 1.86 9.94 -3.84
N LYS A 59 2.42 11.13 -3.59
CA LYS A 59 3.50 11.69 -4.41
C LYS A 59 4.76 10.81 -4.41
N ASN A 60 5.16 10.30 -3.25
CA ASN A 60 6.31 9.39 -3.13
C ASN A 60 6.09 8.08 -3.89
N LEU A 61 4.90 7.47 -3.75
CA LEU A 61 4.53 6.25 -4.46
C LEU A 61 4.53 6.44 -5.98
N LYS A 62 3.91 7.53 -6.49
CA LYS A 62 3.93 7.87 -7.92
C LYS A 62 5.35 8.08 -8.44
N TRP A 63 6.18 8.79 -7.69
CA TRP A 63 7.58 9.00 -8.06
C TRP A 63 8.35 7.68 -8.15
N ALA A 64 8.23 6.80 -7.15
CA ALA A 64 8.90 5.50 -7.15
C ALA A 64 8.38 4.55 -8.24
N ALA A 65 7.07 4.57 -8.52
CA ALA A 65 6.47 3.78 -9.60
C ALA A 65 6.99 4.23 -10.97
N ASN A 66 7.04 5.53 -11.22
CA ASN A 66 7.63 6.10 -12.43
C ASN A 66 9.12 5.75 -12.58
N LYS A 67 9.89 5.76 -11.49
CA LYS A 67 11.32 5.36 -11.51
C LYS A 67 11.52 3.90 -11.91
N ASN A 68 10.57 3.03 -11.60
CA ASN A 68 10.59 1.62 -11.96
C ASN A 68 9.75 1.32 -13.22
N ASN A 69 9.36 2.34 -13.97
CA ASN A 69 8.55 2.22 -15.18
C ASN A 69 7.28 1.36 -15.02
N THR A 70 6.62 1.44 -13.86
CA THR A 70 5.35 0.75 -13.60
C THR A 70 4.21 1.73 -13.38
N LYS A 71 3.02 1.35 -13.85
CA LYS A 71 1.76 2.06 -13.57
C LYS A 71 0.93 1.37 -12.48
N LYS A 72 1.42 0.25 -11.94
CA LYS A 72 0.72 -0.55 -10.92
C LYS A 72 1.29 -0.23 -9.55
N ILE A 73 0.42 0.17 -8.63
CA ILE A 73 0.76 0.41 -7.22
C ILE A 73 -0.22 -0.40 -6.36
N VAL A 74 0.30 -1.15 -5.39
CA VAL A 74 -0.47 -1.87 -4.38
C VAL A 74 -0.28 -1.16 -3.03
N LEU A 75 -1.36 -0.96 -2.28
CA LEU A 75 -1.40 -0.30 -0.98
C LEU A 75 -1.96 -1.25 0.08
#